data_AF-A0A1S0S014-F1
#
_entry.id   AF-A0A1S0S014-F1
#
_cell.length_a   1.000
_cell.length_b   1.000
_cell.length_c   1.000
_cell.angle_alpha   90.00
_cell.angle_beta   90.00
_cell.angle_gamma   90.00
#
_symmetry.space_group_name_H-M   'P 1'
#
loop_
_entity.id
_entity.type
_entity.pdbx_description
1 polymer ?
#
loop_
_entity_poly.entity_id
_entity_poly.type
_entity_poly.pdbx_seq_one_letter_code
_entity_poly.pdbx_strand_id
1 'polypeptide(L)'
;MNSLNASNSVGLRVKISTILDSSITGTIYSYNPELQLIALLPEHKNSLKIIKTTFIRSVVILESKNNVKKNLQSVLKQDPKLRPVHPEQLKVPKHKELRYKHNYELNRTLKPRIGHVSKEGLEIFKELYNLLPKGDVSWKKDDIVIYDDSVRITSPYKTDNVVSAHSGDDSQLEFIKKVIEKVWQASLPLSS
;
A
#
# COMPACT_ATOMS: atom_id res chain seq x y z
N MET A 1 -9.44 -27.93 29.89
CA MET A 1 -9.26 -26.96 28.78
C MET A 1 -8.04 -26.11 29.09
N ASN A 2 -6.93 -26.30 28.38
CA ASN A 2 -5.70 -25.56 28.64
C ASN A 2 -5.79 -24.17 28.01
N SER A 3 -6.03 -23.14 28.82
CA SER A 3 -5.98 -21.75 28.35
C SER A 3 -4.53 -21.39 27.99
N LEU A 4 -4.29 -20.98 26.75
CA LEU A 4 -3.00 -20.42 26.31
C LEU A 4 -2.79 -19.08 27.02
N ASN A 5 -2.04 -19.09 28.12
CA ASN A 5 -1.59 -17.86 28.77
C ASN A 5 -0.48 -17.22 27.93
N ALA A 6 -0.51 -15.88 27.81
CA ALA A 6 0.40 -15.10 26.98
C ALA A 6 1.88 -15.40 27.21
N SER A 7 2.26 -15.61 28.47
CA SER A 7 3.63 -15.90 28.91
C SER A 7 4.11 -17.29 28.49
N ASN A 8 3.19 -18.20 28.19
CA ASN A 8 3.47 -19.61 27.91
C ASN A 8 3.24 -19.99 26.44
N SER A 9 2.68 -19.09 25.63
CA SER A 9 2.39 -19.34 24.22
C SER A 9 3.57 -19.06 23.30
N VAL A 10 4.46 -18.14 23.68
CA VAL A 10 5.62 -17.73 22.86
C VAL A 10 6.59 -18.90 22.69
N GLY A 11 7.06 -19.11 21.46
CA GLY A 11 7.93 -20.21 21.06
C GLY A 11 7.21 -21.52 20.79
N LEU A 12 5.89 -21.61 21.00
CA LEU A 12 5.14 -22.81 20.65
C LEU A 12 4.92 -22.88 19.14
N ARG A 13 5.18 -24.05 18.56
CA ARG A 13 4.75 -24.38 17.21
C ARG A 13 3.27 -24.72 17.25
N VAL A 14 2.48 -23.98 16.47
CA VAL A 14 1.03 -24.10 16.44
C VAL A 14 0.51 -24.16 15.01
N LYS A 15 -0.61 -24.85 14.83
CA LYS A 15 -1.49 -24.76 13.67
C LYS A 15 -2.70 -23.93 14.07
N ILE A 16 -2.81 -22.75 13.47
CA ILE A 16 -3.93 -21.82 13.67
C ILE A 16 -4.92 -22.03 12.54
N SER A 17 -6.17 -22.33 12.88
CA SER A 17 -7.28 -22.35 11.92
C SER A 17 -8.06 -21.05 12.05
N THR A 18 -8.28 -20.38 10.93
CA THR A 18 -9.06 -19.14 10.87
C THR A 18 -10.54 -19.41 10.67
N ILE A 19 -11.39 -18.39 10.85
CA ILE A 19 -12.81 -18.46 10.51
C ILE A 19 -13.09 -18.63 9.01
N LEU A 20 -12.08 -18.38 8.15
CA LEU A 20 -12.16 -18.57 6.70
C LEU A 20 -11.69 -19.97 6.28
N ASP A 21 -11.64 -20.93 7.21
CA ASP A 21 -11.12 -22.29 7.05
C ASP A 21 -9.68 -22.39 6.49
N SER A 22 -8.97 -21.26 6.43
CA SER A 22 -7.54 -21.25 6.15
C SER A 22 -6.76 -21.66 7.40
N SER A 23 -5.80 -22.57 7.23
CA SER A 23 -4.90 -23.00 8.31
C SER A 23 -3.49 -22.51 8.09
N ILE A 24 -2.86 -21.98 9.14
CA ILE A 24 -1.49 -21.47 9.11
C ILE A 24 -0.69 -22.18 10.19
N THR A 25 0.37 -22.86 9.80
CA THR A 25 1.33 -23.47 10.72
C THR A 25 2.53 -22.55 10.91
N GLY A 26 2.94 -22.35 12.16
CA GLY A 26 4.11 -21.54 12.48
C GLY A 26 4.42 -21.51 13.97
N THR A 27 5.45 -20.76 14.32
CA THR A 27 5.87 -20.56 15.71
C THR A 27 5.34 -19.23 16.22
N ILE A 28 4.73 -19.21 17.40
CA ILE A 28 4.26 -17.97 18.03
C ILE A 28 5.48 -17.15 18.42
N TYR A 29 5.65 -15.99 17.79
CA TYR A 29 6.74 -15.05 18.08
C TYR A 29 6.39 -14.14 19.25
N SER A 30 5.17 -13.62 19.27
CA SER A 30 4.66 -12.82 20.38
C SER A 30 3.14 -12.87 20.42
N TYR A 31 2.57 -12.57 21.59
CA TYR A 31 1.13 -12.46 21.77
C TYR A 31 0.84 -11.25 22.66
N ASN A 32 -0.01 -10.35 22.17
CA ASN A 32 -0.49 -9.21 22.91
C ASN A 32 -1.98 -9.42 23.25
N PRO A 33 -2.31 -9.72 24.52
CA PRO A 33 -3.69 -9.94 24.94
C PRO A 33 -4.54 -8.66 24.92
N GLU A 34 -3.95 -7.49 25.17
CA GLU A 34 -4.66 -6.21 25.17
C GLU A 34 -5.15 -5.84 23.76
N LEU A 35 -4.27 -6.00 22.77
CA LEU A 35 -4.59 -5.71 21.37
C LEU A 35 -5.22 -6.89 20.65
N GLN A 36 -5.36 -8.05 21.31
CA GLN A 36 -5.87 -9.29 20.72
C GLN A 36 -5.10 -9.68 19.45
N LEU A 37 -3.77 -9.57 19.49
CA LEU A 37 -2.89 -9.84 18.36
C LEU A 37 -1.93 -10.98 18.66
N ILE A 38 -1.77 -11.89 17.70
CA ILE A 38 -0.72 -12.90 17.70
C ILE A 38 0.22 -12.66 16.52
N ALA A 39 1.52 -12.60 16.81
CA ALA A 39 2.56 -12.62 15.81
C ALA A 39 3.02 -14.07 15.61
N LEU A 40 2.88 -14.57 14.40
CA LEU A 40 3.26 -15.91 14.00
C LEU A 40 4.39 -15.84 12.98
N LEU A 41 5.42 -16.65 13.17
CA LEU A 41 6.45 -16.91 12.18
C LEU A 41 6.09 -18.20 11.41
N PRO A 42 5.60 -18.13 10.15
CA PRO A 42 5.20 -19.30 9.39
C PRO A 42 6.43 -20.14 8.98
N GLU A 43 6.27 -21.47 8.92
CA GLU A 43 7.39 -22.37 8.60
C GLU A 43 8.02 -22.16 7.22
N HIS A 44 7.20 -21.87 6.21
CA HIS A 44 7.63 -21.76 4.82
C HIS A 44 7.72 -20.30 4.34
N LYS A 45 7.66 -19.31 5.24
CA LYS A 45 7.72 -17.89 4.89
C LYS A 45 8.60 -17.13 5.88
N ASN A 46 9.62 -16.43 5.36
CA ASN A 46 10.47 -15.53 6.15
C ASN A 46 9.79 -14.20 6.53
N SER A 47 8.47 -14.11 6.48
CA SER A 47 7.72 -12.93 6.88
C SER A 47 6.83 -13.21 8.07
N LEU A 48 6.95 -12.35 9.09
CA LEU A 48 6.12 -12.37 10.28
C LEU A 48 4.69 -12.02 9.90
N LYS A 49 3.73 -12.84 10.35
CA LYS A 49 2.31 -12.61 10.16
C LYS A 49 1.67 -12.15 11.47
N ILE A 50 0.93 -11.05 11.40
CA ILE A 50 0.15 -10.54 12.52
C ILE A 50 -1.31 -10.94 12.28
N ILE A 51 -1.91 -11.65 13.23
CA ILE A 51 -3.27 -12.17 13.15
C ILE A 51 -4.05 -11.65 14.36
N LYS A 52 -5.26 -11.09 14.15
CA LYS A 52 -6.17 -10.80 15.27
C LYS A 52 -6.76 -12.10 15.79
N THR A 53 -6.78 -12.29 17.11
CA THR A 53 -7.33 -13.50 17.72
C THR A 53 -8.81 -13.69 17.43
N THR A 54 -9.55 -12.61 17.15
CA THR A 54 -10.96 -12.66 16.73
C THR A 54 -11.19 -13.42 15.43
N PHE A 55 -10.17 -13.55 14.57
CA PHE A 55 -10.25 -14.34 13.34
C PHE A 55 -9.78 -15.79 13.52
N ILE A 56 -9.36 -16.17 14.72
CA ILE A 56 -8.87 -17.51 15.03
C ILE A 56 -10.04 -18.36 15.52
N ARG A 57 -10.34 -19.41 14.76
CA ARG A 57 -11.32 -20.43 15.12
C ARG A 57 -10.75 -21.43 16.11
N SER A 58 -9.51 -21.88 15.89
CA SER A 58 -8.84 -22.84 16.79
C SER A 58 -7.32 -22.76 16.69
N VAL A 59 -6.65 -23.15 17.77
CA VAL A 59 -5.19 -23.27 17.84
C VAL A 59 -4.84 -24.67 18.31
N VAL A 60 -4.04 -25.39 17.51
CA VAL A 60 -3.53 -26.73 17.84
C VAL A 60 -2.03 -26.63 18.05
N ILE A 61 -1.53 -27.06 19.21
CA ILE A 61 -0.09 -27.07 19.51
C ILE A 61 0.52 -28.32 18.88
N LEU A 62 1.54 -28.15 18.04
CA LEU A 62 2.17 -29.24 17.29
C LEU A 62 3.41 -29.82 17.98
N GLU A 63 4.15 -29.02 18.77
CA GLU A 63 5.36 -29.47 19.47
C GLU A 63 5.51 -28.83 20.86
N SER A 64 5.99 -29.62 21.85
CA SER A 64 6.24 -29.18 23.22
C SER A 64 7.73 -28.91 23.47
N LYS A 65 8.04 -27.67 23.88
CA LYS A 65 9.20 -27.06 24.58
C LYS A 65 10.65 -27.58 24.44
N ASN A 66 10.95 -28.74 23.88
CA ASN A 66 12.29 -29.34 24.00
C ASN A 66 13.24 -29.04 22.83
N ASN A 67 12.76 -28.61 21.65
CA ASN A 67 13.62 -28.37 20.47
C ASN A 67 13.82 -26.88 20.08
N VAL A 68 13.10 -25.95 20.73
CA VAL A 68 13.05 -24.54 20.29
C VAL A 68 14.29 -23.72 20.71
N LYS A 69 15.06 -24.19 21.71
CA LYS A 69 16.22 -23.45 22.24
C LYS A 69 17.41 -23.35 21.25
N LYS A 70 17.49 -24.20 20.23
CA LYS A 70 18.64 -24.20 19.30
C LYS A 70 18.54 -23.19 18.15
N ASN A 71 17.35 -22.75 17.75
CA ASN A 71 17.18 -21.85 16.59
C ASN A 71 16.79 -20.40 16.94
N LEU A 72 16.42 -20.08 18.19
CA LEU A 72 16.15 -18.69 18.58
C LEU A 72 17.43 -17.88 18.85
N GLN A 73 18.52 -18.52 19.29
CA GLN A 73 19.73 -17.78 19.66
C GLN A 73 20.49 -17.16 18.47
N SER A 74 20.29 -17.65 17.25
CA SER A 74 20.91 -17.03 16.06
C SER A 74 20.18 -15.77 15.61
N VAL A 75 18.86 -15.66 15.89
CA VAL A 75 18.04 -14.47 15.58
C VAL A 75 18.08 -13.45 16.72
N LEU A 76 18.27 -13.88 17.97
CA LEU A 76 18.34 -13.02 19.16
C LEU A 76 19.67 -12.27 19.34
N LYS A 77 20.72 -12.53 18.54
CA LYS A 77 21.98 -11.76 18.62
C LYS A 77 21.86 -10.33 18.07
N GLN A 78 20.71 -9.99 17.49
CA GLN A 78 20.32 -8.62 17.22
C GLN A 78 19.00 -8.37 17.93
N ASP A 79 19.01 -8.28 19.25
CA ASP A 79 17.99 -7.47 19.92
C ASP A 79 18.14 -6.07 19.31
N PRO A 80 17.17 -5.57 18.52
CA PRO A 80 17.18 -4.16 18.20
C PRO A 80 17.06 -3.48 19.55
N LYS A 81 18.13 -2.81 19.99
CA LYS A 81 18.05 -1.96 21.18
C LYS A 81 16.96 -0.94 20.90
N LEU A 82 15.74 -1.23 21.38
CA LEU A 82 14.60 -0.33 21.31
C LEU A 82 14.98 0.85 22.18
N ARG A 83 15.56 1.87 21.55
CA ARG A 83 15.83 3.13 22.21
C ARG A 83 14.47 3.77 22.47
N PRO A 84 14.26 4.39 23.65
CA PRO A 84 13.11 5.25 23.86
C PRO A 84 13.07 6.27 22.72
N VAL A 85 12.06 6.15 21.85
CA VAL A 85 11.83 7.17 20.83
C VAL A 85 11.12 8.28 21.58
N HIS A 86 11.78 9.43 21.71
CA HIS A 86 11.15 10.60 22.30
C HIS A 86 9.91 10.96 21.46
N PRO A 87 8.74 11.25 22.06
CA PRO A 87 7.53 11.59 21.30
C PRO A 87 7.74 12.79 20.36
N GLU A 88 8.71 13.67 20.63
CA GLU A 88 9.14 14.72 19.68
C GLU A 88 9.75 14.17 18.38
N GLN A 89 10.38 13.00 18.40
CA GLN A 89 10.95 12.33 17.21
C GLN A 89 9.87 11.61 16.37
N LEU A 90 8.69 11.39 16.94
CA LEU A 90 7.50 10.89 16.23
C LEU A 90 6.74 11.99 15.50
N LYS A 91 7.14 13.27 15.68
CA LYS A 91 6.61 14.37 14.87
C LYS A 91 7.17 14.22 13.46
N VAL A 92 6.43 13.50 12.62
CA VAL A 92 6.61 13.56 11.17
C VAL A 92 6.53 15.04 10.80
N PRO A 93 7.58 15.66 10.21
CA PRO A 93 7.50 17.03 9.75
C PRO A 93 6.22 17.19 8.92
N LYS A 94 5.39 18.19 9.19
CA LYS A 94 4.07 18.36 8.52
C LYS A 94 4.16 18.17 6.99
N HIS A 95 5.26 18.61 6.37
CA HIS A 95 5.55 18.42 4.95
C HIS A 95 5.67 16.95 4.50
N LYS A 96 6.21 16.05 5.34
CA LYS A 96 6.25 14.61 5.05
C LYS A 96 4.85 14.01 5.13
N GLU A 97 4.04 14.41 6.11
CA GLU A 97 2.64 13.95 6.23
C GLU A 97 1.80 14.34 5.01
N LEU A 98 1.94 15.59 4.54
CA LEU A 98 1.28 16.06 3.32
C LEU A 98 1.69 15.24 2.09
N ARG A 99 2.98 14.94 1.93
CA ARG A 99 3.46 14.07 0.84
C ARG A 99 2.93 12.64 0.93
N TYR A 100 2.84 12.06 2.13
CA TYR A 100 2.25 10.73 2.31
C TYR A 100 0.77 10.71 1.94
N LYS A 101 0.00 11.71 2.39
CA LYS A 101 -1.42 11.84 2.05
C LYS A 101 -1.62 12.01 0.54
N HIS A 102 -0.84 12.89 -0.10
CA HIS A 102 -0.86 13.10 -1.56
C HIS A 102 -0.58 11.80 -2.33
N ASN A 103 0.51 11.10 -1.99
CA ASN A 103 0.87 9.86 -2.65
C ASN A 103 -0.14 8.73 -2.39
N TYR A 104 -0.72 8.68 -1.20
CA TYR A 104 -1.76 7.71 -0.88
C TYR A 104 -3.01 7.93 -1.74
N GLU A 105 -3.48 9.18 -1.86
CA GLU A 105 -4.63 9.53 -2.70
C GLU A 105 -4.36 9.23 -4.18
N LEU A 106 -3.22 9.66 -4.72
CA LEU A 106 -2.81 9.36 -6.10
C LEU A 106 -2.81 7.85 -6.36
N ASN A 107 -2.18 7.06 -5.49
CA ASN A 107 -2.12 5.60 -5.66
C ASN A 107 -3.50 4.94 -5.51
N ARG A 108 -4.35 5.44 -4.61
CA ARG A 108 -5.73 4.96 -4.45
C ARG A 108 -6.53 5.16 -5.74
N THR A 109 -6.31 6.28 -6.43
CA THR A 109 -6.99 6.60 -7.69
C THR A 109 -6.43 5.81 -8.87
N LEU A 110 -5.11 5.57 -8.91
CA LEU A 110 -4.46 4.84 -10.02
C LEU A 110 -4.66 3.32 -9.95
N LYS A 111 -4.61 2.71 -8.75
CA LYS A 111 -4.63 1.23 -8.59
C LYS A 111 -5.78 0.53 -9.33
N PRO A 112 -7.04 1.00 -9.26
CA PRO A 112 -8.15 0.36 -9.97
C PRO A 112 -8.07 0.48 -11.49
N ARG A 113 -7.21 1.36 -12.02
CA ARG A 113 -7.09 1.66 -13.46
C ARG A 113 -5.96 0.89 -14.14
N ILE A 114 -5.07 0.29 -13.35
CA ILE A 114 -3.98 -0.53 -13.88
C ILE A 114 -4.57 -1.73 -14.63
N GLY A 115 -4.29 -1.82 -15.92
CA GLY A 115 -4.82 -2.87 -16.81
C GLY A 115 -6.10 -2.50 -17.56
N HIS A 116 -6.81 -1.44 -17.14
CA HIS A 116 -7.98 -0.90 -17.85
C HIS A 116 -7.61 0.31 -18.73
N VAL A 117 -6.62 1.09 -18.30
CA VAL A 117 -6.12 2.28 -19.00
C VAL A 117 -4.69 2.00 -19.49
N SER A 118 -4.31 2.63 -20.61
CA SER A 118 -2.94 2.52 -21.15
C SER A 118 -1.91 3.13 -20.19
N LYS A 119 -0.64 2.75 -20.33
CA LYS A 119 0.43 3.26 -19.45
C LYS A 119 0.56 4.77 -19.57
N GLU A 120 0.42 5.29 -20.78
CA GLU A 120 0.47 6.70 -21.13
C GLU A 120 -0.66 7.46 -20.43
N GLY A 121 -1.88 6.92 -20.42
CA GLY A 121 -3.01 7.52 -19.70
C GLY A 121 -2.77 7.62 -18.19
N LEU A 122 -2.15 6.60 -17.58
CA LEU A 122 -1.80 6.63 -16.16
C LEU A 122 -0.71 7.67 -15.86
N GLU A 123 0.27 7.81 -16.75
CA GLU A 123 1.36 8.80 -16.62
C GLU A 123 0.87 10.22 -16.81
N ILE A 124 0.02 10.47 -17.82
CA ILE A 124 -0.62 11.77 -18.05
C ILE A 124 -1.43 12.17 -16.82
N PHE A 125 -2.26 11.28 -16.28
CA PHE A 125 -3.02 11.56 -15.07
C PHE A 125 -2.10 11.90 -13.89
N LYS A 126 -1.04 11.14 -13.70
CA LYS A 126 -0.08 11.37 -12.61
C LYS A 126 0.61 12.73 -12.73
N GLU A 127 1.02 13.13 -13.92
CA GLU A 127 1.67 14.42 -14.15
C GLU A 127 0.69 15.57 -13.91
N LEU A 128 -0.53 15.48 -14.46
CA LEU A 128 -1.57 16.48 -14.25
C LEU A 128 -1.98 16.60 -12.78
N TYR A 129 -2.13 15.48 -12.06
CA TYR A 129 -2.46 15.46 -10.63
C TYR A 129 -1.38 16.10 -9.75
N ASN A 130 -0.13 16.12 -10.20
CA ASN A 130 0.97 16.77 -9.49
C ASN A 130 1.11 18.26 -9.82
N LEU A 131 0.69 18.68 -11.02
CA LEU A 131 0.79 20.06 -11.50
C LEU A 131 -0.41 20.91 -11.10
N LEU A 132 -1.60 20.33 -11.08
CA LEU A 132 -2.85 21.05 -10.85
C LEU A 132 -3.27 21.04 -9.37
N PRO A 133 -4.07 22.03 -8.93
CA PRO A 133 -4.64 22.06 -7.60
C PRO A 133 -5.41 20.78 -7.26
N LYS A 134 -5.43 20.46 -5.96
CA LYS A 134 -6.13 19.27 -5.47
C LYS A 134 -7.63 19.37 -5.77
N GLY A 135 -8.15 18.37 -6.45
CA GLY A 135 -9.57 18.27 -6.81
C GLY A 135 -9.84 18.54 -8.29
N ASP A 136 -8.93 19.24 -8.98
CA ASP A 136 -9.15 19.65 -10.36
C ASP A 136 -8.98 18.52 -11.36
N VAL A 137 -8.34 17.40 -10.99
CA VAL A 137 -8.09 16.26 -11.88
C VAL A 137 -8.75 15.02 -11.31
N SER A 138 -9.63 14.40 -12.09
CA SER A 138 -10.36 13.21 -11.69
C SER A 138 -10.57 12.26 -12.87
N TRP A 139 -11.01 11.04 -12.57
CA TRP A 139 -11.40 10.07 -13.59
C TRP A 139 -12.92 10.04 -13.70
N LYS A 140 -13.43 10.08 -14.94
CA LYS A 140 -14.82 9.81 -15.26
C LYS A 140 -14.86 8.62 -16.22
N LYS A 141 -15.23 7.45 -15.69
CA LYS A 141 -15.02 6.15 -16.35
C LYS A 141 -13.53 5.95 -16.66
N ASP A 142 -13.15 5.93 -17.93
CA ASP A 142 -11.76 5.80 -18.39
C ASP A 142 -11.21 7.13 -18.92
N ASP A 143 -12.00 8.20 -18.89
CA ASP A 143 -11.54 9.52 -19.33
C ASP A 143 -10.95 10.31 -18.16
N ILE A 144 -9.92 11.11 -18.45
CA ILE A 144 -9.38 12.08 -17.50
C ILE A 144 -10.18 13.36 -17.64
N VAL A 145 -10.68 13.86 -16.52
CA VAL A 145 -11.48 15.08 -16.47
C VAL A 145 -10.77 16.12 -15.63
N ILE A 146 -10.71 17.35 -16.14
CA ILE A 146 -9.99 18.48 -15.57
C ILE A 146 -10.95 19.67 -15.40
N TYR A 147 -10.80 20.43 -14.30
CA TYR A 147 -11.58 21.64 -13.96
C TYR A 147 -13.09 21.39 -14.01
N ASP A 148 -13.60 20.48 -13.17
CA ASP A 148 -15.04 20.18 -13.06
C ASP A 148 -15.75 19.90 -14.40
N ASP A 149 -15.14 19.07 -15.27
CA ASP A 149 -15.67 18.68 -16.58
C ASP A 149 -15.50 19.73 -17.69
N SER A 150 -14.72 20.78 -17.46
CA SER A 150 -14.37 21.77 -18.49
C SER A 150 -13.43 21.22 -19.55
N VAL A 151 -12.51 20.31 -19.19
CA VAL A 151 -11.63 19.63 -20.15
C VAL A 151 -11.66 18.13 -19.92
N ARG A 152 -11.80 17.36 -21.01
CA ARG A 152 -11.79 15.91 -21.00
C ARG A 152 -10.73 15.37 -21.95
N ILE A 153 -9.93 14.43 -21.47
CA ILE A 153 -8.94 13.70 -22.25
C ILE A 153 -9.44 12.26 -22.35
N THR A 154 -9.74 11.83 -23.57
CA THR A 154 -10.21 10.47 -23.83
C THR A 154 -9.08 9.59 -24.36
N SER A 155 -9.20 8.28 -24.22
CA SER A 155 -8.31 7.32 -24.90
C SER A 155 -8.29 7.61 -26.42
N PRO A 156 -7.13 7.57 -27.12
CA PRO A 156 -5.80 7.13 -26.70
C PRO A 156 -4.94 8.16 -25.94
N TYR A 157 -5.53 9.17 -25.29
CA TYR A 157 -4.85 10.18 -24.46
C TYR A 157 -3.79 11.00 -25.23
N LYS A 158 -4.10 11.33 -26.48
CA LYS A 158 -3.29 12.22 -27.33
C LYS A 158 -3.82 13.65 -27.28
N THR A 159 -3.03 14.60 -27.77
CA THR A 159 -3.40 16.02 -27.90
C THR A 159 -4.67 16.24 -28.73
N ASP A 160 -4.91 15.39 -29.73
CA ASP A 160 -6.10 15.41 -30.59
C ASP A 160 -7.36 14.91 -29.87
N ASN A 161 -7.19 14.19 -28.76
CA ASN A 161 -8.26 13.59 -27.95
C ASN A 161 -8.61 14.43 -26.71
N VAL A 162 -8.27 15.71 -26.74
CA VAL A 162 -8.62 16.66 -25.69
C VAL A 162 -9.81 17.51 -26.15
N VAL A 163 -10.91 17.40 -25.43
CA VAL A 163 -12.15 18.15 -25.69
C VAL A 163 -12.36 19.15 -24.56
N SER A 164 -12.53 20.43 -24.88
CA SER A 164 -12.98 21.44 -23.93
C SER A 164 -14.49 21.68 -24.08
N ALA A 165 -15.20 21.84 -22.97
CA ALA A 165 -16.61 22.20 -22.94
C ALA A 165 -16.84 23.71 -23.14
N HIS A 166 -15.82 24.52 -22.85
CA HIS A 166 -15.87 25.98 -22.96
C HIS A 166 -14.87 26.47 -24.01
N SER A 167 -15.37 27.21 -25.00
CA SER A 167 -14.61 27.75 -26.14
C SER A 167 -13.78 29.00 -25.81
N GLY A 168 -13.56 29.31 -24.53
CA GLY A 168 -12.89 30.53 -24.06
C GLY A 168 -11.55 30.32 -23.35
N ASP A 169 -11.18 29.08 -23.01
CA ASP A 169 -10.00 28.78 -22.19
C ASP A 169 -8.85 28.15 -23.01
N ASP A 170 -8.52 28.77 -24.14
CA ASP A 170 -7.49 28.29 -25.07
C ASP A 170 -6.12 28.14 -24.38
N SER A 171 -5.78 29.02 -23.44
CA SER A 171 -4.51 28.95 -22.69
C SER A 171 -4.44 27.72 -21.77
N GLN A 172 -5.55 27.32 -21.16
CA GLN A 172 -5.60 26.11 -20.31
C GLN A 172 -5.49 24.86 -21.17
N LEU A 173 -6.19 24.84 -22.31
CA LEU A 173 -6.14 23.75 -23.27
C LEU A 173 -4.72 23.59 -23.84
N GLU A 174 -4.05 24.69 -24.17
CA GLU A 174 -2.66 24.68 -24.66
C GLU A 174 -1.70 24.15 -23.58
N PHE A 175 -1.88 24.57 -22.32
CA PHE A 175 -1.09 24.03 -21.20
C PHE A 175 -1.26 22.51 -21.04
N ILE A 176 -2.51 22.02 -21.06
CA ILE A 176 -2.80 20.59 -20.95
C ILE A 176 -2.20 19.81 -22.13
N LYS A 177 -2.31 20.34 -23.35
CA LYS A 177 -1.70 19.74 -24.55
C LYS A 177 -0.18 19.65 -24.42
N LYS A 178 0.49 20.70 -23.92
CA LYS A 178 1.95 20.66 -23.65
C LYS A 178 2.34 19.59 -22.64
N VAL A 179 1.54 19.40 -21.58
CA VAL A 179 1.78 18.32 -20.60
C VAL A 179 1.66 16.95 -21.25
N ILE A 180 0.63 16.73 -22.08
CA ILE A 180 0.43 15.48 -22.82
C ILE A 180 1.62 15.22 -23.76
N GLU A 181 2.02 16.21 -24.57
CA GLU A 181 3.17 16.09 -25.48
C GLU A 181 4.45 15.71 -24.75
N LYS A 182 4.72 16.35 -23.61
CA LYS A 182 5.89 16.05 -22.78
C LYS A 182 5.91 14.58 -22.33
N VAL A 183 4.77 14.06 -21.87
CA VAL A 183 4.67 12.66 -21.44
C VAL A 183 4.88 11.72 -22.62
N TRP A 184 4.27 12.01 -23.78
CA TRP A 184 4.46 11.21 -24.99
C TRP A 184 5.90 11.23 -25.50
N GLN A 185 6.58 12.38 -25.48
CA GLN A 185 7.99 12.48 -25.85
C GLN A 185 8.90 11.69 -24.89
N ALA A 186 8.60 11.69 -23.60
CA ALA A 186 9.32 10.88 -22.62
C ALA A 186 9.08 9.37 -22.78
N SER A 187 7.93 8.98 -23.33
CA SER A 187 7.55 7.58 -23.57
C SER A 187 8.11 6.99 -24.88
N LEU A 188 8.55 7.83 -25.81
CA LEU A 188 9.17 7.37 -27.05
C LEU A 188 10.58 6.84 -26.75
N PRO A 189 10.93 5.61 -27.19
CA PRO A 189 12.29 5.12 -27.08
C PRO A 189 13.20 6.04 -27.91
N LEU A 190 14.31 6.47 -27.31
CA LEU A 190 15.41 7.14 -28.02
C LEU A 190 15.79 6.25 -29.22
N SER A 191 15.39 6.65 -30.42
CA SER A 191 15.94 6.10 -31.65
C SER A 191 17.40 6.54 -31.73
N SER A 192 18.28 5.63 -31.34
CA SER A 192 19.72 5.66 -31.62
C SER A 192 20.00 5.68 -33.12
#